data_AF-A0A6L2PTY3-F1
#
_entry.id   AF-A0A6L2PTY3-F1
#
_cell.length_a   1.000
_cell.length_b   1.000
_cell.length_c   1.000
_cell.angle_alpha   90.00
_cell.angle_beta   90.00
_cell.angle_gamma   90.00
#
_symmetry.space_group_name_H-M   'P 1'
#
loop_
_entity.id
_entity.type
_entity.pdbx_description
1 polymer ?
#
loop_
_entity_poly.entity_id
_entity_poly.type
_entity_poly.pdbx_seq_one_letter_code
_entity_poly.pdbx_strand_id
1 'polypeptide(L)'
;TPVPNYQDVDLSFLYEMNFLPMDHTKMEQNSPYGFMEHFFSAASKVVELQLSSSQIQEFVRSNKTKYDLVFLEGVAYQSYHGLIHHVGSPPVIGILSYGSVFTAAEQVGNPTNPAFIPEIALPYGSHMTFYERLQSALLWLWMRC
;
A
#
# COMPACT_ATOMS: atom_id res chain seq x y z
N THR A 1 -3.90 -28.72 -12.74
CA THR A 1 -3.09 -29.49 -11.76
C THR A 1 -2.48 -28.49 -10.78
N PRO A 2 -2.46 -28.77 -9.47
CA PRO A 2 -1.84 -27.87 -8.50
C PRO A 2 -0.34 -27.74 -8.80
N VAL A 3 0.20 -26.53 -8.66
CA VAL A 3 1.62 -26.26 -8.88
C VAL A 3 2.41 -26.88 -7.71
N PRO A 4 3.43 -27.72 -7.95
CA PRO A 4 4.27 -28.26 -6.88
C PRO A 4 4.96 -27.14 -6.11
N ASN A 5 5.09 -27.29 -4.78
CA ASN A 5 5.71 -26.31 -3.87
C ASN A 5 5.06 -24.92 -3.85
N TYR A 6 3.80 -24.82 -4.29
CA TYR A 6 2.99 -23.61 -4.16
C TYR A 6 2.07 -23.73 -2.96
N GLN A 7 2.17 -22.79 -2.03
CA GLN A 7 1.23 -22.61 -0.93
C GLN A 7 0.59 -21.24 -1.08
N ASP A 8 -0.73 -21.22 -1.04
CA ASP A 8 -1.52 -20.00 -1.04
C ASP A 8 -2.20 -19.81 0.32
N VAL A 9 -2.17 -18.59 0.84
CA VAL A 9 -2.87 -18.23 2.07
C VAL A 9 -4.09 -17.41 1.65
N ASP A 10 -5.26 -18.06 1.64
CA ASP A 10 -6.48 -17.44 1.15
C ASP A 10 -6.97 -16.31 2.07
N LEU A 11 -6.96 -15.08 1.55
CA LEU A 11 -7.44 -13.86 2.21
C LEU A 11 -8.67 -13.27 1.51
N SER A 12 -9.39 -14.06 0.70
CA SER A 12 -10.51 -13.59 -0.12
C SER A 12 -11.67 -13.01 0.69
N PHE A 13 -11.80 -13.35 1.98
CA PHE A 13 -12.81 -12.78 2.88
C PHE A 13 -12.77 -11.24 2.93
N LEU A 14 -11.61 -10.63 2.70
CA LEU A 14 -11.44 -9.18 2.71
C LEU A 14 -12.07 -8.51 1.50
N TYR A 15 -12.14 -9.23 0.38
CA TYR A 15 -12.79 -8.72 -0.82
C TYR A 15 -14.27 -8.50 -0.53
N GLU A 16 -14.91 -9.44 0.16
CA GLU A 16 -16.31 -9.31 0.57
C GLU A 16 -16.52 -8.21 1.62
N MET A 17 -15.59 -8.07 2.56
CA MET A 17 -15.72 -7.11 3.65
C MET A 17 -15.39 -5.66 3.27
N ASN A 18 -14.41 -5.45 2.39
CA ASN A 18 -13.89 -4.11 2.08
C ASN A 18 -14.21 -3.65 0.66
N PHE A 19 -14.18 -4.54 -0.34
CA PHE A 19 -14.34 -4.15 -1.74
C PHE A 19 -15.79 -4.19 -2.20
N LEU A 20 -16.52 -5.28 -1.97
CA LEU A 20 -17.92 -5.42 -2.40
C LEU A 20 -18.88 -4.32 -1.89
N PRO A 21 -18.75 -3.82 -0.64
CA PRO A 21 -19.66 -2.79 -0.14
C PRO A 21 -19.34 -1.38 -0.65
N MET A 22 -18.18 -1.17 -1.28
CA MET A 22 -17.78 0.16 -1.75
C MET A 22 -18.56 0.57 -3.02
N ASP A 23 -19.10 1.78 -3.00
CA ASP A 23 -19.69 2.40 -4.18
C ASP A 23 -18.57 3.06 -5.02
N HIS A 24 -18.03 2.29 -5.96
CA HIS A 24 -16.95 2.74 -6.85
C HIS A 24 -17.33 3.95 -7.71
N THR A 25 -18.63 4.19 -7.96
CA THR A 25 -19.09 5.29 -8.81
C THR A 25 -18.97 6.65 -8.12
N LYS A 26 -18.88 6.67 -6.79
CA LYS A 26 -18.74 7.89 -5.98
C LYS A 26 -17.30 8.25 -5.65
N MET A 27 -16.33 7.40 -5.99
CA MET A 27 -14.92 7.66 -5.71
C MET A 27 -14.42 8.95 -6.38
N GLU A 28 -14.90 9.27 -7.58
CA GLU A 28 -14.55 10.50 -8.31
C GLU A 28 -15.05 11.78 -7.60
N GLN A 29 -16.01 11.66 -6.69
CA GLN A 29 -16.60 12.79 -5.96
C GLN A 29 -15.79 13.15 -4.70
N ASN A 30 -14.82 12.34 -4.31
CA ASN A 30 -13.99 12.60 -3.14
C ASN A 30 -13.02 13.75 -3.39
N SER A 31 -12.87 14.63 -2.40
CA SER A 31 -11.78 15.60 -2.41
C SER A 31 -10.43 14.87 -2.35
N PRO A 32 -9.33 15.46 -2.84
CA PRO A 32 -8.00 14.84 -2.75
C PRO A 32 -7.63 14.44 -1.31
N TYR A 33 -7.96 15.29 -0.34
CA TYR A 33 -7.74 15.01 1.09
C TYR A 33 -8.59 13.85 1.59
N GLY A 34 -9.89 13.84 1.26
CA GLY A 34 -10.79 12.75 1.66
C GLY A 34 -10.43 11.42 1.01
N PHE A 35 -9.95 11.44 -0.24
CA PHE A 35 -9.40 10.27 -0.91
C PHE A 35 -8.19 9.72 -0.15
N MET A 36 -7.21 10.57 0.19
CA MET A 36 -6.03 10.16 0.96
C MET A 36 -6.41 9.60 2.34
N GLU A 37 -7.26 10.29 3.08
CA GLU A 37 -7.73 9.86 4.40
C GLU A 37 -8.41 8.49 4.32
N HIS A 38 -9.34 8.33 3.38
CA HIS A 38 -10.05 7.06 3.18
C HIS A 38 -9.09 5.94 2.78
N PHE A 39 -8.14 6.22 1.89
CA PHE A 39 -7.14 5.24 1.45
C PHE A 39 -6.28 4.73 2.61
N PHE A 40 -5.68 5.63 3.40
CA PHE A 40 -4.82 5.23 4.52
C PHE A 40 -5.61 4.54 5.64
N SER A 41 -6.84 5.00 5.92
CA SER A 41 -7.73 4.38 6.90
C SER A 41 -8.14 2.97 6.46
N ALA A 42 -8.58 2.81 5.21
CA ALA A 42 -8.95 1.52 4.65
C ALA A 42 -7.76 0.55 4.62
N ALA A 43 -6.59 1.00 4.17
CA ALA A 43 -5.38 0.18 4.16
C ALA A 43 -5.00 -0.29 5.57
N SER A 44 -5.03 0.61 6.56
CA SER A 44 -4.76 0.26 7.96
C SER A 44 -5.74 -0.78 8.48
N LYS A 45 -7.04 -0.62 8.15
CA LYS A 45 -8.07 -1.56 8.58
C LYS A 45 -7.93 -2.93 7.93
N VAL A 46 -7.63 -2.96 6.63
CA VAL A 46 -7.37 -4.17 5.87
C VAL A 46 -6.18 -4.93 6.46
N VAL A 47 -5.07 -4.24 6.75
CA VAL A 47 -3.88 -4.82 7.37
C VAL A 47 -4.20 -5.40 8.75
N GLU A 48 -4.94 -4.67 9.58
CA GLU A 48 -5.36 -5.15 10.90
C GLU A 48 -6.15 -6.46 10.79
N LEU A 49 -7.15 -6.51 9.89
CA LEU A 49 -7.96 -7.69 9.64
C LEU A 49 -7.12 -8.85 9.08
N GLN A 50 -6.17 -8.57 8.19
CA GLN A 50 -5.28 -9.57 7.60
C GLN A 50 -4.36 -10.20 8.64
N LEU A 51 -3.64 -9.37 9.40
CA LEU A 51 -2.66 -9.83 10.37
C LEU A 51 -3.33 -10.52 11.57
N SER A 52 -4.57 -10.17 11.91
CA SER A 52 -5.35 -10.84 12.95
C SER A 52 -6.11 -12.10 12.47
N SER A 53 -6.13 -12.37 11.17
CA SER A 53 -6.87 -13.48 10.59
C SER A 53 -6.29 -14.84 11.00
N SER A 54 -7.15 -15.86 11.11
CA SER A 54 -6.71 -17.22 11.45
C SER A 54 -5.72 -17.76 10.42
N GLN A 55 -5.89 -17.40 9.14
CA GLN A 55 -5.04 -17.81 8.04
C GLN A 55 -3.59 -17.33 8.20
N ILE A 56 -3.39 -16.05 8.50
CA ILE A 56 -2.05 -15.51 8.74
C ILE A 56 -1.47 -16.02 10.06
N GLN A 57 -2.29 -16.12 11.11
CA GLN A 57 -1.83 -16.63 12.40
C GLN A 57 -1.39 -18.11 12.31
N GLU A 58 -2.11 -18.92 11.54
CA GLU A 58 -1.74 -20.30 11.26
C GLU A 58 -0.47 -20.37 10.40
N PHE A 59 -0.36 -19.54 9.36
CA PHE A 59 0.87 -19.43 8.56
C PHE A 59 2.07 -19.10 9.46
N VAL A 60 1.98 -18.07 10.30
CA VAL A 60 3.08 -17.66 11.19
C VAL A 60 3.49 -18.77 12.18
N ARG A 61 2.53 -19.55 12.70
CA ARG A 61 2.79 -20.61 13.70
C ARG A 61 3.28 -21.92 13.08
N SER A 62 2.73 -22.29 11.93
CA SER A 62 2.99 -23.59 11.29
C SER A 62 4.16 -23.54 10.31
N ASN A 63 4.45 -22.37 9.73
CA ASN A 63 5.47 -22.25 8.72
C ASN A 63 6.88 -22.37 9.33
N LYS A 64 7.57 -23.46 8.98
CA LYS A 64 8.99 -23.67 9.32
C LYS A 64 9.91 -23.44 8.14
N THR A 65 9.34 -23.17 6.96
CA THR A 65 10.08 -22.95 5.73
C THR A 65 10.86 -21.64 5.83
N LYS A 66 12.10 -21.69 5.35
CA LYS A 66 12.96 -20.52 5.18
C LYS A 66 13.00 -20.20 3.69
N TYR A 67 12.86 -18.94 3.38
CA TYR A 67 12.81 -18.44 2.00
C TYR A 67 14.07 -17.67 1.72
N ASP A 68 14.50 -17.65 0.46
CA ASP A 68 15.69 -16.91 0.03
C ASP A 68 15.36 -15.47 -0.37
N LEU A 69 14.07 -15.18 -0.62
CA LEU A 69 13.59 -13.91 -1.14
C LEU A 69 12.13 -13.69 -0.76
N VAL A 70 11.77 -12.45 -0.44
CA VAL A 70 10.38 -12.03 -0.20
C VAL A 70 10.04 -10.85 -1.09
N PHE A 71 8.86 -10.90 -1.73
CA PHE A 71 8.28 -9.76 -2.43
C PHE A 71 7.19 -9.13 -1.55
N LEU A 72 7.22 -7.81 -1.38
CA LEU A 72 6.20 -7.06 -0.64
C LEU A 72 5.74 -5.85 -1.46
N GLU A 73 4.45 -5.50 -1.34
CA GLU A 73 3.95 -4.24 -1.87
C GLU A 73 4.55 -3.06 -1.09
N GLY A 74 5.08 -2.08 -1.82
CA GLY A 74 5.85 -0.96 -1.27
C GLY A 74 4.99 0.19 -0.74
N VAL A 75 3.68 0.19 -1.00
CA VAL A 75 2.77 1.25 -0.56
C VAL A 75 1.76 0.74 0.46
N ALA A 76 1.46 1.53 1.50
CA ALA A 76 0.38 1.31 2.48
C ALA A 76 0.39 0.00 3.31
N TYR A 77 1.32 -0.93 3.05
CA TYR A 77 1.36 -2.27 3.63
C TYR A 77 2.63 -2.53 4.45
N GLN A 78 3.23 -1.48 5.02
CA GLN A 78 4.53 -1.58 5.71
C GLN A 78 4.51 -2.53 6.91
N SER A 79 3.37 -2.70 7.59
CA SER A 79 3.21 -3.63 8.71
C SER A 79 3.53 -5.09 8.36
N TYR A 80 3.44 -5.48 7.08
CA TYR A 80 3.82 -6.82 6.62
C TYR A 80 5.29 -7.14 6.79
N HIS A 81 6.16 -6.12 6.94
CA HIS A 81 7.57 -6.36 7.22
C HIS A 81 7.79 -7.16 8.51
N GLY A 82 6.85 -7.09 9.47
CA GLY A 82 6.91 -7.93 10.67
C GLY A 82 6.90 -9.44 10.38
N LEU A 83 6.29 -9.87 9.27
CA LEU A 83 6.24 -11.27 8.88
C LEU A 83 7.60 -11.81 8.40
N ILE A 84 8.50 -10.93 7.94
CA ILE A 84 9.80 -11.31 7.37
C ILE A 84 10.63 -12.13 8.37
N HIS A 85 10.56 -11.78 9.65
CA HIS A 85 11.27 -12.50 10.71
C HIS A 85 10.80 -13.95 10.87
N HIS A 86 9.52 -14.21 10.64
CA HIS A 86 8.95 -15.55 10.74
C HIS A 86 9.40 -16.46 9.58
N VAL A 87 9.66 -15.88 8.41
CA VAL A 87 10.07 -16.61 7.19
C VAL A 87 11.59 -16.72 7.00
N GLY A 88 12.39 -16.33 8.00
CA GLY A 88 13.85 -16.49 7.96
C GLY A 88 14.66 -15.23 7.74
N SER A 89 14.02 -14.06 7.71
CA SER A 89 14.67 -12.78 7.42
C SER A 89 15.44 -12.71 6.09
N PRO A 90 14.90 -13.20 4.95
CA PRO A 90 15.54 -13.00 3.65
C PRO A 90 15.53 -11.52 3.22
N PRO A 91 16.33 -11.19 2.19
CA PRO A 91 16.19 -9.94 1.45
C PRO A 91 14.75 -9.70 0.95
N VAL A 92 14.33 -8.44 0.97
CA VAL A 92 13.02 -8.01 0.53
C VAL A 92 13.14 -7.24 -0.78
N ILE A 93 12.30 -7.57 -1.74
CA ILE A 93 12.07 -6.77 -2.94
C ILE A 93 10.71 -6.10 -2.81
N GLY A 94 10.74 -4.76 -2.70
CA GLY A 94 9.54 -3.94 -2.79
C GLY A 94 9.04 -3.89 -4.23
N ILE A 95 7.78 -4.26 -4.44
CA ILE A 95 7.07 -4.09 -5.71
C ILE A 95 6.13 -2.92 -5.51
N LEU A 96 6.10 -1.98 -6.46
CA LEU A 96 5.11 -0.91 -6.50
C LEU A 96 4.22 -1.13 -7.71
N SER A 97 2.92 -1.22 -7.47
CA SER A 97 1.91 -1.33 -8.53
C SER A 97 1.66 0.01 -9.23
N TYR A 98 2.13 1.11 -8.64
CA TYR A 98 1.99 2.48 -9.13
C TYR A 98 3.35 3.04 -9.54
N GLY A 99 3.34 4.22 -10.18
CA GLY A 99 4.54 5.04 -10.29
C GLY A 99 5.07 5.50 -8.92
N SER A 100 6.01 6.44 -8.91
CA SER A 100 6.46 7.07 -7.67
C SER A 100 5.31 7.84 -7.01
N VAL A 101 4.61 7.19 -6.08
CA VAL A 101 3.46 7.75 -5.34
C VAL A 101 3.80 7.90 -3.87
N PHE A 102 3.22 8.91 -3.22
CA PHE A 102 3.38 9.16 -1.80
C PHE A 102 4.88 9.23 -1.38
N THR A 103 5.22 8.56 -0.28
CA THR A 103 6.58 8.46 0.26
C THR A 103 7.40 7.32 -0.35
N ALA A 104 6.90 6.58 -1.35
CA ALA A 104 7.54 5.35 -1.83
C ALA A 104 8.96 5.58 -2.40
N ALA A 105 9.17 6.66 -3.15
CA ALA A 105 10.52 7.01 -3.63
C ALA A 105 11.45 7.45 -2.49
N GLU A 106 10.92 8.15 -1.48
CA GLU A 106 11.73 8.58 -0.35
C GLU A 106 12.21 7.41 0.52
N GLN A 107 11.43 6.32 0.59
CA GLN A 107 11.81 5.09 1.30
C GLN A 107 13.12 4.47 0.77
N VAL A 108 13.44 4.69 -0.51
CA VAL A 108 14.68 4.23 -1.14
C VAL A 108 15.72 5.36 -1.27
N GLY A 109 15.51 6.48 -0.59
CA GLY A 109 16.41 7.64 -0.59
C GLY A 109 16.30 8.53 -1.83
N ASN A 110 15.26 8.36 -2.65
CA ASN A 110 15.01 9.22 -3.79
C ASN A 110 14.07 10.38 -3.39
N PRO A 111 14.56 11.64 -3.31
CA PRO A 111 13.73 12.76 -2.88
C PRO A 111 12.64 13.07 -3.90
N THR A 112 11.41 13.31 -3.43
CA THR A 112 10.29 13.76 -4.26
C THR A 112 10.09 15.26 -4.11
N ASN A 113 9.86 15.95 -5.24
CA ASN A 113 9.52 17.36 -5.24
C ASN A 113 8.03 17.52 -5.61
N PRO A 114 7.16 17.92 -4.66
CA PRO A 114 5.73 18.04 -4.93
C PRO A 114 5.40 19.14 -5.94
N ALA A 115 6.32 20.09 -6.17
CA ALA A 115 6.16 21.09 -7.20
C ALA A 115 6.40 20.53 -8.61
N PHE A 116 7.01 19.35 -8.78
CA PHE A 116 7.27 18.73 -10.08
C PHE A 116 6.45 17.47 -10.30
N ILE A 117 6.20 16.70 -9.24
CA ILE A 117 5.45 15.44 -9.27
C ILE A 117 4.19 15.64 -8.40
N PRO A 118 2.99 15.77 -8.99
CA PRO A 118 1.78 15.82 -8.21
C PRO A 118 1.47 14.44 -7.61
N GLU A 119 0.84 14.44 -6.45
CA GLU A 119 0.35 13.21 -5.81
C GLU A 119 -0.82 12.61 -6.58
N ILE A 120 -1.00 11.29 -6.46
CA ILE A 120 -2.01 10.53 -7.23
C ILE A 120 -3.45 11.02 -7.02
N ALA A 121 -3.75 11.67 -5.90
CA ALA A 121 -5.08 12.22 -5.63
C ALA A 121 -5.36 13.54 -6.34
N LEU A 122 -4.35 14.17 -6.96
CA LEU A 122 -4.50 15.42 -7.68
C LEU A 122 -4.61 15.16 -9.20
N PRO A 123 -5.55 15.81 -9.91
CA PRO A 123 -5.75 15.60 -11.34
C PRO A 123 -4.72 16.35 -12.21
N TYR A 124 -3.53 16.64 -11.67
CA TYR A 124 -2.53 17.46 -12.34
C TYR A 124 -1.58 16.61 -13.19
N GLY A 125 -1.19 17.14 -14.35
CA GLY A 125 -0.22 16.50 -15.25
C GLY A 125 1.21 17.00 -15.04
N SER A 126 2.07 16.75 -16.04
CA SER A 126 3.47 17.19 -16.08
C SER A 126 3.65 18.71 -16.14
N HIS A 127 2.61 19.44 -16.53
CA HIS A 127 2.63 20.90 -16.64
C HIS A 127 1.69 21.53 -15.62
N MET A 128 2.25 21.95 -14.48
CA MET A 128 1.53 22.66 -13.42
C MET A 128 1.86 24.15 -13.41
N THR A 129 0.83 24.96 -13.25
CA THR A 129 0.88 26.38 -12.89
C THR A 129 1.41 26.56 -11.46
N PHE A 130 1.77 27.79 -11.08
CA PHE A 130 2.22 28.08 -9.72
C PHE A 130 1.20 27.67 -8.65
N TYR A 131 -0.09 27.91 -8.90
CA TYR A 131 -1.16 27.57 -7.95
C TYR A 131 -1.32 26.05 -7.76
N GLU A 132 -1.27 25.28 -8.84
CA GLU A 132 -1.36 23.81 -8.78
C GLU A 132 -0.15 23.21 -8.04
N ARG A 133 1.05 23.77 -8.24
CA ARG A 133 2.26 23.38 -7.48
C ARG A 133 2.11 23.67 -5.99
N LEU A 134 1.51 24.81 -5.64
CA LEU A 134 1.23 25.17 -4.25
C LEU A 134 0.23 24.18 -3.62
N GLN A 135 -0.84 23.82 -4.33
CA GLN A 135 -1.82 22.83 -3.85
C GLN A 135 -1.18 21.45 -3.67
N SER A 136 -0.33 21.03 -4.60
CA SER A 136 0.46 19.80 -4.49
C SER A 136 1.36 19.79 -3.26
N ALA A 137 2.11 20.87 -3.03
CA ALA A 137 2.96 21.01 -1.86
C ALA A 137 2.17 20.99 -0.54
N LEU A 138 1.00 21.62 -0.50
CA LEU A 138 0.13 21.61 0.69
C LEU A 138 -0.41 20.22 1.00
N LEU A 139 -0.88 19.47 -0.01
CA LEU A 139 -1.33 18.09 0.17
C LEU A 139 -0.18 17.18 0.63
N TRP A 140 0.99 17.32 0.02
CA TRP A 140 2.19 16.57 0.36
C TRP A 140 2.68 16.84 1.80
N LEU A 141 2.59 18.09 2.26
CA LEU A 141 2.87 18.46 3.66
C LEU A 141 1.82 17.91 4.61
N TRP A 142 0.54 18.04 4.26
CA TRP A 142 -0.57 17.55 5.09
C TRP A 142 -0.49 16.04 5.32
N MET A 143 -0.11 15.26 4.30
CA MET A 143 0.09 13.81 4.45
C MET A 143 1.23 13.40 5.40
N ARG A 144 2.14 14.32 5.74
CA ARG A 144 3.27 14.08 6.65
C ARG A 144 3.04 14.58 8.08
N CYS A 145 1.98 15.36 8.29
CA CYS A 145 1.58 15.84 9.61
C CYS A 145 0.70 14.81 10.31
#